data_AF-A0A919DRD6-F1
#
_entry.id   AF-A0A919DRD6-F1
#
_cell.length_a   1.000
_cell.length_b   1.000
_cell.length_c   1.000
_cell.angle_alpha   90.00
_cell.angle_beta   90.00
_cell.angle_gamma   90.00
#
_symmetry.space_group_name_H-M   'P 1'
#
loop_
_entity.id
_entity.type
_entity.pdbx_description
1 polymer ?
#
loop_
_entity_poly.entity_id
_entity_poly.type
_entity_poly.pdbx_seq_one_letter_code
_entity_poly.pdbx_strand_id
1 'polypeptide(L)'
;MNIDSAAAALYAQALQSTAADPSRCTVPWGVCPDHGDTLTSRARATEGFDSWCTDVTRFNVWPYDRLDADCTEPATHTVQADNGDRYVVCDGHARTARTQITDGQVLPGLPA
;
A
#
# COMPACT_ATOMS: atom_id res chain seq x y z
N MET A 1 -18.69 19.16 22.42
CA MET A 1 -17.55 18.34 21.96
C MET A 1 -18.08 17.58 20.75
N ASN A 2 -17.90 18.14 19.54
CA ASN A 2 -18.55 17.64 18.32
C ASN A 2 -17.74 16.50 17.72
N ILE A 3 -18.40 15.37 17.49
CA ILE A 3 -17.84 14.14 16.92
C ILE A 3 -17.25 14.40 15.51
N ASP A 4 -17.81 15.37 14.77
CA ASP A 4 -17.35 15.76 13.43
C ASP A 4 -15.92 16.33 13.41
N SER A 5 -15.52 17.05 14.46
CA SER A 5 -14.17 17.62 14.56
C SER A 5 -13.12 16.57 14.91
N ALA A 6 -13.50 15.52 15.64
CA ALA A 6 -12.61 14.41 15.97
C ALA A 6 -12.39 13.50 14.75
N ALA A 7 -13.42 13.21 13.97
CA ALA A 7 -13.31 12.44 12.73
C ALA A 7 -12.48 13.19 11.68
N ALA A 8 -12.69 14.51 11.52
CA ALA A 8 -11.89 15.34 10.62
C ALA A 8 -10.42 15.42 11.05
N ALA A 9 -10.15 15.48 12.36
CA ALA A 9 -8.79 15.46 12.89
C ALA A 9 -8.09 14.10 12.67
N LEU A 10 -8.79 12.99 12.89
CA LEU A 10 -8.27 11.65 12.61
C LEU A 10 -8.00 11.44 11.11
N TYR A 11 -8.87 11.94 10.24
CA TYR A 11 -8.69 11.89 8.80
C TYR A 11 -7.50 12.76 8.35
N ALA A 12 -7.39 13.98 8.86
CA ALA A 12 -6.23 14.85 8.60
C ALA A 12 -4.93 14.25 9.13
N GLN A 13 -4.98 13.60 10.29
CA GLN A 13 -3.84 12.93 10.90
C GLN A 13 -3.43 11.68 10.11
N ALA A 14 -4.38 10.92 9.57
CA ALA A 14 -4.14 9.82 8.64
C ALA A 14 -3.50 10.30 7.33
N LEU A 15 -3.95 11.44 6.78
CA LEU A 15 -3.35 12.10 5.62
C LEU A 15 -1.96 12.69 5.91
N GLN A 16 -1.68 13.06 7.16
CA GLN A 16 -0.36 13.55 7.57
C GLN A 16 0.60 12.41 7.89
N SER A 17 0.12 11.25 8.37
CA SER A 17 0.94 10.06 8.54
C SER A 17 1.32 9.42 7.21
N THR A 18 0.48 9.52 6.17
CA THR A 18 0.89 9.19 4.79
C THR A 18 1.90 10.19 4.21
N ALA A 19 2.03 11.39 4.82
CA ALA A 19 3.03 12.40 4.47
C ALA A 19 4.33 12.33 5.31
N ALA A 20 4.48 11.40 6.25
CA ALA A 20 5.53 11.49 7.28
C ALA A 20 6.87 10.79 6.94
N ASP A 21 6.93 9.96 5.90
CA ASP A 21 8.18 9.36 5.45
C ASP A 21 8.12 9.04 3.94
N PRO A 22 8.69 9.90 3.07
CA PRO A 22 8.73 9.63 1.63
C PRO A 22 9.57 8.39 1.28
N SER A 23 10.28 7.79 2.24
CA SER A 23 10.97 6.51 2.05
C SER A 23 10.07 5.29 2.21
N ARG A 24 8.79 5.46 2.58
CA ARG A 24 7.80 4.37 2.70
C ARG A 24 6.70 4.47 1.67
N CYS A 25 6.17 3.32 1.29
CA CYS A 25 5.00 3.22 0.43
C CYS A 25 3.78 3.89 1.08
N THR A 26 3.07 4.75 0.35
CA THR A 26 1.93 5.50 0.89
C THR A 26 0.59 4.78 0.75
N VAL A 27 0.58 3.59 0.15
CA VAL A 27 -0.65 2.84 -0.14
C VAL A 27 -1.19 2.18 1.14
N PRO A 28 -2.47 2.39 1.49
CA PRO A 28 -3.04 1.97 2.78
C PRO A 28 -3.50 0.50 2.81
N TRP A 29 -2.87 -0.36 2.01
CA TRP A 29 -3.11 -1.79 1.93
C TRP A 29 -1.84 -2.49 1.46
N GLY A 30 -1.69 -3.78 1.74
CA GLY A 30 -0.46 -4.52 1.44
C GLY A 30 -0.49 -5.28 0.13
N VAL A 31 0.71 -5.49 -0.43
CA VAL A 31 0.95 -6.32 -1.62
C VAL A 31 1.93 -7.44 -1.32
N CYS A 32 2.01 -8.42 -2.22
CA CYS A 32 3.21 -9.24 -2.32
C CYS A 32 4.36 -8.35 -2.83
N PRO A 33 5.49 -8.24 -2.11
CA PRO A 33 6.62 -7.43 -2.55
C PRO A 33 7.15 -7.84 -3.93
N ASP A 34 7.03 -9.14 -4.25
CA ASP A 34 7.62 -9.74 -5.44
C ASP A 34 6.65 -9.84 -6.63
N HIS A 35 5.35 -10.00 -6.35
CA HIS A 35 4.33 -10.32 -7.37
C HIS A 35 3.16 -9.34 -7.39
N GLY A 36 3.22 -8.24 -6.63
CA GLY A 36 2.18 -7.21 -6.61
C GLY A 36 0.86 -7.72 -6.04
N ASP A 37 -0.24 -7.49 -6.79
CA ASP A 37 -1.64 -7.80 -6.43
C ASP A 37 -1.96 -9.30 -6.49
N THR A 38 -1.24 -10.06 -5.68
CA THR A 38 -1.40 -11.51 -5.49
C THR A 38 -1.49 -11.84 -4.01
N LEU A 39 -1.68 -10.84 -3.15
CA LEU A 39 -1.83 -11.03 -1.72
C LEU A 39 -3.27 -11.38 -1.39
N THR A 40 -3.47 -12.34 -0.50
CA THR A 40 -4.78 -12.64 0.07
C THR A 40 -4.64 -12.82 1.59
N SER A 41 -5.75 -12.72 2.32
CA SER A 41 -5.79 -12.88 3.77
C SER A 41 -6.97 -13.74 4.21
N ARG A 42 -6.86 -14.32 5.42
CA ARG A 42 -7.96 -14.96 6.12
C ARG A 42 -7.84 -14.69 7.62
N ALA A 43 -8.98 -14.51 8.27
CA ALA A 43 -9.06 -14.57 9.72
C ALA A 43 -8.70 -15.97 10.20
N ARG A 44 -7.95 -16.06 11.31
CA ARG A 44 -7.68 -17.33 11.97
C ARG A 44 -8.91 -17.80 12.75
N ALA A 45 -8.96 -19.09 13.06
CA ALA A 45 -9.99 -19.63 13.96
C ALA A 45 -9.82 -19.11 15.40
N THR A 46 -8.59 -18.73 15.77
CA THR A 46 -8.25 -17.94 16.95
C THR A 46 -8.13 -16.46 16.57
N GLU A 47 -7.82 -15.58 17.53
CA GLU A 47 -7.51 -14.18 17.22
C GLU A 47 -6.35 -14.05 16.20
N GLY A 48 -6.47 -13.07 15.29
CA GLY A 48 -5.46 -12.72 14.27
C GLY A 48 -5.80 -13.15 12.84
N PHE A 49 -4.85 -12.94 11.94
CA PHE A 49 -4.98 -13.20 10.50
C PHE A 49 -3.73 -13.90 9.96
N ASP A 50 -3.92 -14.68 8.89
CA ASP A 50 -2.84 -15.08 8.00
C ASP A 50 -3.00 -14.34 6.67
N SER A 51 -1.90 -13.82 6.14
CA SER A 51 -1.84 -13.36 4.74
C SER A 51 -0.81 -14.17 3.97
N TRP A 52 -1.08 -14.43 2.69
CA TRP A 52 -0.16 -15.15 1.83
C TRP A 52 -0.22 -14.68 0.39
N CYS A 53 0.88 -14.87 -0.32
CA CYS A 53 0.93 -14.68 -1.76
C CYS A 53 0.32 -15.90 -2.46
N THR A 54 -0.59 -15.68 -3.41
CA THR A 54 -1.22 -16.71 -4.24
C THR A 54 -0.36 -17.16 -5.42
N ASP A 55 0.76 -16.46 -5.69
CA ASP A 55 1.74 -16.88 -6.69
C ASP A 55 2.51 -18.12 -6.22
N VAL A 56 2.41 -19.17 -7.03
CA VAL A 56 2.92 -20.49 -6.70
C VAL A 56 4.44 -20.61 -6.70
N THR A 57 5.14 -19.62 -7.24
CA THR A 57 6.61 -19.65 -7.40
C THR A 57 7.36 -19.32 -6.11
N ARG A 58 6.72 -18.65 -5.14
CA ARG A 58 7.39 -18.15 -3.93
C ARG A 58 6.58 -18.26 -2.65
N PHE A 59 5.24 -18.32 -2.71
CA PHE A 59 4.33 -18.61 -1.59
C PHE A 59 4.73 -17.97 -0.25
N ASN A 60 5.11 -16.69 -0.26
CA ASN A 60 5.42 -15.98 0.98
C ASN A 60 4.18 -15.91 1.89
N VAL A 61 4.37 -16.08 3.20
CA VAL A 61 3.31 -16.06 4.22
C VAL A 61 3.67 -15.09 5.34
N TRP A 62 2.68 -14.36 5.82
CA TRP A 62 2.79 -13.40 6.92
C TRP A 62 1.81 -13.76 8.05
N PRO A 63 2.25 -13.75 9.32
CA PRO A 63 1.42 -14.14 10.46
C PRO A 63 0.53 -13.01 11.00
N TYR A 64 0.19 -12.04 10.16
CA TYR A 64 -0.65 -10.88 10.46
C TYR A 64 -1.44 -10.50 9.21
N ASP A 65 -2.44 -9.62 9.37
CA ASP A 65 -3.19 -9.09 8.24
C ASP A 65 -2.34 -8.08 7.49
N ARG A 66 -1.65 -8.57 6.45
CA ARG A 66 -0.87 -7.71 5.57
C ARG A 66 -1.78 -7.06 4.53
N LEU A 67 -2.86 -7.71 4.14
CA LEU A 67 -3.71 -7.24 3.04
C LEU A 67 -4.38 -5.91 3.41
N ASP A 68 -4.99 -5.86 4.59
CA ASP A 68 -5.76 -4.69 5.03
C ASP A 68 -4.96 -3.74 5.94
N ALA A 69 -3.63 -3.87 5.98
CA ALA A 69 -2.74 -2.99 6.72
C ALA A 69 -1.92 -2.09 5.80
N ASP A 70 -1.57 -0.90 6.30
CA ASP A 70 -0.69 0.04 5.60
C ASP A 70 0.59 -0.63 5.10
N CYS A 71 0.96 -0.32 3.86
CA CYS A 71 2.15 -0.90 3.26
C CYS A 71 3.41 -0.40 3.98
N THR A 72 4.15 -1.32 4.60
CA THR A 72 5.38 -1.00 5.33
C THR A 72 6.65 -1.08 4.47
N GLU A 73 6.50 -1.40 3.18
CA GLU A 73 7.63 -1.57 2.26
C GLU A 73 8.29 -0.22 1.90
N PRO A 74 9.61 -0.21 1.62
CA PRO A 74 10.29 0.98 1.16
C PRO A 74 9.72 1.48 -0.17
N ALA A 75 9.50 2.80 -0.26
CA ALA A 75 9.19 3.45 -1.51
C ALA A 75 10.40 3.42 -2.44
N THR A 76 10.15 3.04 -3.69
CA THR A 76 11.18 2.92 -4.74
C THR A 76 10.73 3.52 -6.07
N HIS A 77 9.45 3.89 -6.18
CA HIS A 77 8.83 4.39 -7.38
C HIS A 77 7.90 5.58 -7.06
N THR A 78 7.68 6.42 -8.06
CA THR A 78 6.67 7.47 -8.04
C THR A 78 5.60 7.13 -9.06
N VAL A 79 4.34 7.10 -8.65
CA VAL A 79 3.19 7.04 -9.56
C VAL A 79 2.73 8.45 -9.84
N GLN A 80 2.54 8.78 -11.12
CA GLN A 80 1.84 9.96 -11.58
C GLN A 80 0.46 9.51 -12.07
N ALA A 81 -0.59 9.93 -11.39
CA ALA A 81 -1.96 9.65 -11.78
C ALA A 81 -2.43 10.61 -12.89
N ASP A 82 -3.52 10.23 -13.57
CA ASP A 82 -4.09 10.94 -14.72
C ASP A 82 -4.49 12.39 -14.38
N ASN A 83 -4.88 12.63 -13.13
CA ASN A 83 -5.23 13.95 -12.60
C ASN A 83 -4.02 14.83 -12.26
N GLY A 84 -2.79 14.33 -12.47
CA GLY A 84 -1.53 15.00 -12.15
C GLY A 84 -1.01 14.73 -10.74
N ASP A 85 -1.76 14.03 -9.88
CA ASP A 85 -1.31 13.69 -8.53
C ASP A 85 -0.09 12.77 -8.57
N ARG A 86 0.79 12.93 -7.58
CA ARG A 86 2.01 12.13 -7.44
C ARG A 86 2.08 11.52 -6.06
N TYR A 87 2.34 10.21 -6.01
CA TYR A 87 2.52 9.49 -4.75
C TYR A 87 3.61 8.42 -4.90
N VAL A 88 4.21 8.02 -3.78
CA VAL A 88 5.34 7.09 -3.77
C VAL A 88 4.92 5.69 -3.37
N VAL A 89 5.46 4.70 -4.05
CA VAL A 89 5.06 3.30 -3.88
C VAL A 89 6.27 2.37 -3.84
N CYS A 90 6.11 1.21 -3.21
CA CYS A 90 7.10 0.14 -3.25
C CYS A 90 7.09 -0.62 -4.58
N ASP A 91 8.03 -1.55 -4.79
CA ASP A 91 8.13 -2.31 -6.03
C ASP A 91 6.88 -3.16 -6.32
N GLY A 92 6.31 -3.79 -5.29
CA GLY A 92 5.07 -4.57 -5.42
C GLY A 92 3.90 -3.71 -5.91
N HIS A 93 3.72 -2.52 -5.32
CA HIS A 93 2.67 -1.59 -5.75
C HIS A 93 2.97 -0.96 -7.12
N ALA A 94 4.23 -0.75 -7.46
CA ALA A 94 4.62 -0.30 -8.79
C ALA A 94 4.26 -1.34 -9.87
N ARG A 95 4.40 -2.65 -9.59
CA ARG A 95 3.95 -3.73 -10.48
C ARG A 95 2.44 -3.71 -10.66
N THR A 96 1.69 -3.62 -9.57
CA THR A 96 0.23 -3.51 -9.62
C THR A 96 -0.22 -2.27 -10.39
N ALA A 97 0.37 -1.12 -10.11
CA ALA A 97 0.04 0.13 -10.79
C ALA A 97 0.24 0.03 -12.31
N ARG A 98 1.34 -0.59 -12.77
CA ARG A 98 1.62 -0.80 -14.20
C ARG A 98 0.57 -1.66 -14.92
N THR A 99 -0.18 -2.50 -14.21
CA THR A 99 -1.23 -3.34 -14.82
C THR A 99 -2.61 -2.69 -14.76
N GLN A 100 -2.81 -1.70 -13.89
CA GLN A 100 -4.13 -1.10 -13.63
C GLN A 100 -4.27 0.35 -14.11
N ILE A 101 -3.17 1.09 -14.26
CA ILE A 101 -3.19 2.48 -14.70
C ILE A 101 -3.12 2.54 -16.23
N THR A 102 -4.02 3.32 -16.84
CA THR A 102 -4.11 3.48 -18.30
C THR A 102 -3.36 4.73 -18.78
N ASP A 103 -3.68 5.90 -18.23
CA ASP A 103 -3.15 7.19 -18.71
C ASP A 103 -2.06 7.79 -17.80
N GLY A 104 -1.84 7.19 -16.63
CA GLY A 104 -0.80 7.57 -15.69
C GLY A 104 0.52 6.85 -15.93
N GLN A 105 1.53 7.18 -15.12
CA GLN A 105 2.89 6.68 -15.28
C GLN A 105 3.48 6.16 -13.97
N VAL A 106 4.30 5.11 -14.06
CA VAL A 106 5.09 4.60 -12.94
C VAL A 106 6.56 4.84 -13.22
N LEU A 107 7.15 5.81 -12.52
CA LEU A 107 8.53 6.24 -12.68
C LEU A 107 9.42 5.61 -11.60
N PRO A 108 10.65 5.19 -11.92
CA PRO A 108 11.60 4.75 -10.90
C PRO A 108 12.08 5.93 -10.05
N GLY A 109 12.36 5.66 -8.78
CA GLY A 109 12.87 6.64 -7.82
C GLY A 109 11.78 7.44 -7.09
N LEU A 110 12.23 8.16 -6.07
CA LEU A 110 11.41 9.10 -5.30
C LEU A 110 11.27 10.43 -6.06
N PRO A 111 10.25 11.26 -5.76
CA PRO A 111 10.10 12.57 -6.35
C PRO A 111 11.35 13.41 -6.09
N ALA A 112 11.82 14.12 -7.12
CA ALA A 112 12.94 15.06 -7.04
C ALA A 112 12.55 16.36 -6.31
#